data_AF-A0AAJ2LBR2-F1
#
_entry.id   AF-A0AAJ2LBR2-F1
#
_cell.length_a   1.000
_cell.length_b   1.000
_cell.length_c   1.000
_cell.angle_alpha   90.00
_cell.angle_beta   90.00
_cell.angle_gamma   90.00
#
_symmetry.space_group_name_H-M   'P 1'
#
loop_
_entity.id
_entity.type
_entity.pdbx_description
1 polymer ?
#
loop_
_entity_poly.entity_id
_entity_poly.type
_entity_poly.pdbx_seq_one_letter_code
_entity_poly.pdbx_strand_id
1 'polypeptide(L)'
;MKKLYIWSVIAVFAALAFSCSAALQRRYDQRHGISSSSSSTDRSSREPDNGRSSETSNATYRKDYDRVADSGNNAGNLTSPASGSADYNQRLLNQYADMDKLAEVVLYELDNLENRYNNLLTEYKNAKSSSRQVMAMELDKISDDRLALYKAYTNIYRNGKSDWANVKRDVDNTLREYRKKN
;
A
#
# COMPACT_ATOMS: atom_id res chain seq x y z
N MET A 1 57.14 -3.44 -7.09
CA MET A 1 56.34 -2.77 -6.04
C MET A 1 54.95 -2.33 -6.55
N LYS A 2 54.13 -3.24 -7.06
CA LYS A 2 52.76 -2.92 -7.55
C LYS A 2 51.66 -3.85 -7.02
N LYS A 3 52.01 -4.90 -6.27
CA LYS A 3 51.06 -5.90 -5.76
C LYS A 3 50.56 -5.63 -4.32
N LEU A 4 51.10 -4.61 -3.64
CA LEU A 4 50.73 -4.28 -2.25
C LEU A 4 49.61 -3.24 -2.14
N TYR A 5 49.30 -2.51 -3.22
CA TYR A 5 48.26 -1.46 -3.19
C TYR A 5 46.83 -2.00 -3.26
N ILE A 6 46.63 -3.18 -3.84
CA ILE A 6 45.29 -3.73 -4.07
C ILE A 6 44.66 -4.25 -2.77
N TRP A 7 45.49 -4.69 -1.82
CA TRP A 7 45.02 -5.17 -0.51
C TRP A 7 44.65 -4.04 0.45
N SER A 8 45.20 -2.84 0.26
CA SER A 8 44.91 -1.67 1.10
C SER A 8 43.52 -1.07 0.83
N VAL A 9 43.01 -1.15 -0.40
CA VAL A 9 41.72 -0.54 -0.77
C VAL A 9 40.53 -1.35 -0.24
N ILE A 10 40.68 -2.66 -0.10
CA ILE A 10 39.61 -3.56 0.37
C ILE A 10 39.37 -3.41 1.89
N ALA A 11 40.41 -3.13 2.68
CA ALA A 11 40.29 -2.97 4.13
C ALA A 11 39.55 -1.69 4.55
N VAL A 12 39.63 -0.61 3.76
CA VAL A 12 38.98 0.67 4.09
C VAL A 12 37.46 0.63 3.85
N PHE A 13 36.98 -0.15 2.88
CA PHE A 13 35.54 -0.29 2.63
C PHE A 13 34.80 -1.17 3.65
N ALA A 14 35.49 -2.12 4.30
CA ALA A 14 34.88 -2.96 5.32
C ALA A 14 34.63 -2.20 6.64
N ALA A 15 35.43 -1.19 6.96
CA ALA A 15 35.30 -0.40 8.20
C ALA A 15 34.11 0.58 8.17
N LEU A 16 33.60 0.94 6.98
CA LEU A 16 32.43 1.83 6.84
C LEU A 16 31.09 1.09 6.96
N ALA A 17 31.06 -0.24 6.79
CA ALA A 17 29.84 -1.02 6.90
C ALA A 17 29.46 -1.40 8.33
N PHE A 18 30.40 -1.35 9.28
CA PHE A 18 30.16 -1.75 10.67
C PHE A 18 29.67 -0.62 11.60
N SER A 19 29.73 0.64 11.16
CA SER A 19 29.36 1.80 12.01
C SER A 19 27.88 2.21 11.91
N CYS A 20 27.14 1.75 10.89
CA CYS A 20 25.72 2.09 10.72
C CYS A 20 24.75 1.15 11.44
N SER A 21 25.14 -0.09 11.74
CA SER A 21 24.27 -1.09 12.38
C SER A 21 23.94 -0.71 13.83
N ALA A 22 24.89 -0.18 14.59
CA ALA A 22 24.65 0.24 15.98
C ALA A 22 23.75 1.49 16.10
N ALA A 23 23.81 2.39 15.13
CA ALA A 23 22.95 3.59 15.11
C ALA A 23 21.51 3.27 14.67
N LEU A 24 21.34 2.27 13.81
CA LEU A 24 20.01 1.78 13.39
C LEU A 24 19.32 1.01 14.52
N GLN A 25 20.06 0.13 15.22
CA GLN A 25 19.55 -0.64 16.36
C GLN A 25 19.07 0.27 17.51
N ARG A 26 19.83 1.33 17.83
CA ARG A 26 19.43 2.31 18.85
C ARG A 26 18.11 3.03 18.52
N ARG A 27 17.84 3.31 17.23
CA ARG A 27 16.56 3.92 16.81
C ARG A 27 15.41 2.92 16.78
N TYR A 28 15.69 1.66 16.50
CA TYR A 28 14.71 0.59 16.61
C TYR A 28 14.31 0.36 18.07
N ASP A 29 15.27 0.25 18.99
CA ASP A 29 15.01 0.04 20.42
C ASP A 29 14.32 1.25 21.07
N GLN A 30 14.65 2.48 20.66
CA GLN A 30 13.92 3.69 21.07
C GLN A 30 12.48 3.74 20.57
N ARG A 31 12.19 3.18 19.40
CA ARG A 31 10.83 3.15 18.84
C ARG A 31 9.99 1.98 19.32
N HIS A 32 10.62 0.86 19.69
CA HIS A 32 9.94 -0.38 20.03
C HIS A 32 10.00 -0.74 21.52
N GLY A 33 10.58 0.11 22.37
CA GLY A 33 10.32 0.10 23.80
C GLY A 33 10.63 -1.24 24.49
N ILE A 34 11.67 -1.95 24.06
CA ILE A 34 12.16 -3.15 24.75
C ILE A 34 13.15 -2.76 25.85
N SER A 35 12.66 -2.00 26.82
CA SER A 35 13.31 -1.89 28.12
C SER A 35 12.88 -3.09 28.95
N SER A 36 13.73 -4.11 28.97
CA SER A 36 13.69 -5.13 30.01
C SER A 36 14.02 -4.47 31.36
N SER A 37 12.99 -4.13 32.13
CA SER A 37 13.11 -3.85 33.56
C SER A 37 12.03 -4.62 34.31
N SER A 38 12.48 -5.65 34.99
CA SER A 38 11.82 -6.47 35.99
C SER A 38 11.23 -5.68 37.18
N SER A 39 10.35 -6.37 37.93
CA SER A 39 9.71 -6.05 39.23
C SER A 39 8.33 -5.40 39.10
N SER A 40 7.27 -5.74 39.84
CA SER A 40 6.99 -6.69 40.92
C SER A 40 5.47 -6.63 41.19
N THR A 41 4.82 -7.74 41.58
CA THR A 41 3.61 -7.85 42.46
C THR A 41 2.40 -6.92 42.21
N ASP A 42 1.14 -7.34 42.10
CA ASP A 42 0.40 -8.13 43.09
C ASP A 42 -1.03 -8.41 42.55
N ARG A 43 -1.70 -9.36 43.19
CA ARG A 43 -3.09 -9.79 43.02
C ARG A 43 -4.08 -8.67 43.37
N SER A 44 -5.24 -8.61 42.71
CA SER A 44 -6.57 -8.61 43.36
C SER A 44 -7.72 -8.25 42.39
N SER A 45 -8.78 -9.03 42.56
CA SER A 45 -10.16 -8.96 42.08
C SER A 45 -10.99 -7.72 42.49
N ARG A 46 -12.11 -7.49 41.75
CA ARG A 46 -13.32 -6.65 42.04
C ARG A 46 -13.06 -5.13 42.05
N GLU A 47 -13.82 -4.21 41.45
CA GLU A 47 -15.27 -4.01 41.19
C GLU A 47 -15.43 -2.94 40.06
N PRO A 48 -16.64 -2.67 39.52
CA PRO A 48 -16.88 -1.55 38.61
C PRO A 48 -17.37 -0.32 39.38
N ASP A 49 -16.72 0.84 39.23
CA ASP A 49 -17.30 2.10 39.71
C ASP A 49 -17.17 3.23 38.69
N ASN A 50 -18.30 3.94 38.57
CA ASN A 50 -18.52 5.10 37.72
C ASN A 50 -18.02 6.36 38.45
N GLY A 51 -17.13 7.13 37.84
CA GLY A 51 -16.71 8.41 38.41
C GLY A 51 -16.04 9.32 37.39
N ARG A 52 -16.73 10.41 37.05
CA ARG A 52 -16.28 11.47 36.14
C ARG A 52 -14.98 12.16 36.59
N SER A 53 -14.29 12.69 35.58
CA SER A 53 -13.35 13.82 35.57
C SER A 53 -11.95 13.64 36.20
N SER A 54 -10.97 13.34 35.34
CA SER A 54 -9.62 13.91 35.42
C SER A 54 -9.03 14.02 34.02
N GLU A 55 -8.82 15.26 33.61
CA GLU A 55 -8.23 15.73 32.36
C GLU A 55 -6.72 15.50 32.39
N THR A 56 -6.16 14.72 31.47
CA THR A 56 -4.91 15.03 30.75
C THR A 56 -4.50 13.87 29.83
N SER A 57 -4.08 14.23 28.60
CA SER A 57 -3.49 13.36 27.55
C SER A 57 -4.46 12.51 26.70
N ASN A 58 -5.16 13.17 25.75
CA ASN A 58 -5.42 12.71 24.36
C ASN A 58 -6.65 13.39 23.71
N ALA A 59 -6.86 14.69 23.97
CA ALA A 59 -7.91 15.44 23.28
C ALA A 59 -7.57 15.77 21.81
N THR A 60 -6.30 15.70 21.41
CA THR A 60 -5.87 16.06 20.04
C THR A 60 -6.29 15.01 19.02
N TYR A 61 -6.20 13.72 19.34
CA TYR A 61 -6.52 12.66 18.37
C TYR A 61 -8.02 12.49 18.10
N ARG A 62 -8.87 13.01 19.00
CA ARG A 62 -10.34 12.90 18.87
C ARG A 62 -10.99 14.09 18.16
N LYS A 63 -10.27 15.20 17.98
CA LYS A 63 -10.85 16.47 17.50
C LYS A 63 -10.86 16.63 15.98
N ASP A 64 -10.08 15.83 15.26
CA ASP A 64 -9.90 16.01 13.82
C ASP A 64 -10.93 15.25 12.97
N TYR A 65 -11.67 14.30 13.55
CA TYR A 65 -12.77 13.62 12.85
C TYR A 65 -14.04 14.49 12.76
N ASP A 66 -14.29 15.37 13.74
CA ASP A 66 -15.42 16.32 13.70
C ASP A 66 -15.11 17.57 12.87
N ARG A 67 -13.84 17.93 12.70
CA ARG A 67 -13.45 19.20 12.08
C ARG A 67 -13.61 19.22 10.55
N VAL A 68 -13.63 18.06 9.91
CA VAL A 68 -13.87 17.95 8.45
C VAL A 68 -15.33 18.23 8.10
N ALA A 69 -16.26 18.17 9.07
CA ALA A 69 -17.67 18.49 8.85
C ALA A 69 -18.01 19.99 8.96
N ASP A 70 -17.14 20.83 9.54
CA ASP A 70 -17.50 22.21 9.92
C ASP A 70 -16.61 23.31 9.31
N SER A 71 -15.74 22.97 8.35
CA SER A 71 -14.94 23.97 7.62
C SER A 71 -15.58 24.32 6.27
N GLY A 72 -16.79 24.86 6.33
CA GLY A 72 -17.59 25.18 5.13
C GLY A 72 -18.62 26.28 5.33
N ASN A 73 -18.41 27.24 6.24
CA ASN A 73 -19.30 28.41 6.37
C ASN A 73 -18.77 29.60 5.56
N ASN A 74 -19.17 29.66 4.28
CA ASN A 74 -19.56 30.89 3.62
C ASN A 74 -20.28 30.60 2.28
N ALA A 75 -21.55 30.19 2.35
CA ALA A 75 -22.63 30.61 1.45
C ALA A 75 -23.92 29.84 1.77
N GLY A 76 -24.94 30.54 2.28
CA GLY A 76 -26.34 30.20 2.04
C GLY A 76 -26.91 28.98 2.79
N ASN A 77 -27.47 29.24 3.97
CA ASN A 77 -28.78 28.77 4.43
C ASN A 77 -29.34 27.48 3.77
N LEU A 78 -28.93 26.30 4.25
CA LEU A 78 -29.76 25.09 4.17
C LEU A 78 -29.69 24.33 5.50
N THR A 79 -30.82 24.32 6.20
CA THR A 79 -31.15 23.37 7.26
C THR A 79 -31.02 21.94 6.72
N SER A 80 -29.91 21.27 7.01
CA SER A 80 -29.77 19.84 6.75
C SER A 80 -30.56 19.05 7.80
N PRO A 81 -31.56 18.23 7.41
CA PRO A 81 -32.21 17.35 8.35
C PRO A 81 -31.24 16.23 8.74
N ALA A 82 -31.25 15.84 10.01
CA ALA A 82 -30.36 14.85 10.61
C ALA A 82 -30.52 13.39 10.09
N SER A 83 -31.10 13.20 8.90
CA SER A 83 -31.25 11.88 8.24
C SER A 83 -30.23 11.59 7.13
N GLY A 84 -29.32 12.53 6.80
CA GLY A 84 -28.44 12.42 5.63
C GLY A 84 -27.11 11.66 5.81
N SER A 85 -26.69 11.37 7.05
CA SER A 85 -25.36 10.78 7.33
C SER A 85 -25.32 9.26 7.11
N ALA A 86 -26.41 8.55 7.45
CA ALA A 86 -26.49 7.09 7.27
C ALA A 86 -26.50 6.70 5.78
N ASP A 87 -27.28 7.41 4.95
CA ASP A 87 -27.34 7.16 3.50
C ASP A 87 -26.01 7.47 2.81
N TYR A 88 -25.34 8.55 3.22
CA TYR A 88 -24.02 8.90 2.72
C TYR A 88 -22.99 7.81 3.07
N ASN A 89 -22.96 7.37 4.33
CA ASN A 89 -22.06 6.32 4.77
C ASN A 89 -22.33 4.99 4.06
N GLN A 90 -23.60 4.64 3.83
CA GLN A 90 -23.96 3.44 3.09
C GLN A 90 -23.51 3.51 1.63
N ARG A 91 -23.64 4.67 0.97
CA ARG A 91 -23.14 4.87 -0.40
C ARG A 91 -21.62 4.73 -0.46
N LEU A 92 -20.91 5.27 0.52
CA LEU A 92 -19.46 5.17 0.60
C LEU A 92 -19.01 3.71 0.81
N LEU A 93 -19.68 2.95 1.68
CA LEU A 93 -19.41 1.53 1.87
C LEU A 93 -19.65 0.73 0.58
N ASN A 94 -20.75 1.00 -0.11
CA ASN A 94 -21.05 0.36 -1.40
C ASN A 94 -19.99 0.70 -2.46
N GLN A 95 -19.50 1.94 -2.48
CA GLN A 95 -18.43 2.36 -3.37
C GLN A 95 -17.13 1.60 -3.09
N TYR A 96 -16.73 1.44 -1.83
CA TYR A 96 -15.57 0.63 -1.48
C TYR A 96 -15.75 -0.84 -1.85
N ALA A 97 -16.93 -1.41 -1.63
CA ALA A 97 -17.23 -2.79 -2.04
C ALA A 97 -17.13 -2.98 -3.57
N ASP A 98 -17.55 -1.98 -4.36
CA ASP A 98 -17.40 -2.00 -5.81
C ASP A 98 -15.94 -1.81 -6.25
N MET A 99 -15.19 -0.96 -5.54
CA MET A 99 -13.75 -0.79 -5.75
C MET A 99 -12.99 -2.09 -5.51
N ASP A 100 -13.30 -2.79 -4.41
CA ASP A 100 -12.66 -4.05 -4.04
C ASP A 100 -12.93 -5.14 -5.07
N LYS A 101 -14.19 -5.30 -5.51
CA LYS A 101 -14.53 -6.26 -6.58
C LYS A 101 -13.75 -6.00 -7.87
N LEU A 102 -13.62 -4.74 -8.29
CA LEU A 102 -12.87 -4.42 -9.49
C LEU A 102 -11.37 -4.65 -9.29
N ALA A 103 -10.85 -4.30 -8.12
CA ALA A 103 -9.47 -4.52 -7.75
C ALA A 103 -9.10 -6.02 -7.74
N GLU A 104 -9.97 -6.88 -7.21
CA GLU A 104 -9.80 -8.33 -7.24
C GLU A 104 -9.69 -8.86 -8.67
N VAL A 105 -10.55 -8.37 -9.59
CA VAL A 105 -10.46 -8.73 -11.01
C VAL A 105 -9.12 -8.30 -11.60
N VAL A 106 -8.66 -7.08 -11.31
CA VAL A 106 -7.36 -6.61 -11.81
C VAL A 106 -6.20 -7.46 -11.26
N LEU A 107 -6.24 -7.81 -9.97
CA LEU A 107 -5.24 -8.68 -9.35
C LEU A 107 -5.24 -10.09 -9.94
N TYR A 108 -6.41 -10.64 -10.22
CA TYR A 108 -6.53 -11.93 -10.90
C TYR A 108 -5.88 -11.93 -12.29
N GLU A 109 -6.08 -10.86 -13.07
CA GLU A 109 -5.47 -10.75 -14.40
C GLU A 109 -3.95 -10.51 -14.32
N LEU A 110 -3.48 -9.81 -13.28
CA LEU A 110 -2.04 -9.66 -13.01
C LEU A 110 -1.37 -11.00 -12.69
N ASP A 111 -1.99 -11.85 -11.88
CA ASP A 111 -1.48 -13.19 -11.56
C ASP A 111 -1.42 -14.07 -12.82
N ASN A 112 -2.46 -14.03 -13.66
CA ASN A 112 -2.45 -14.71 -14.96
C ASN A 112 -1.29 -14.25 -15.86
N LEU A 113 -1.00 -12.95 -15.91
CA LEU A 113 0.13 -12.41 -16.67
C LEU A 113 1.47 -12.87 -16.11
N GLU A 114 1.62 -12.92 -14.80
CA GLU A 114 2.85 -13.40 -14.15
C GLU A 114 3.10 -14.87 -14.48
N ASN A 115 2.07 -15.70 -14.41
CA ASN A 115 2.15 -17.11 -14.79
C ASN A 115 2.54 -17.29 -16.26
N ARG A 116 1.93 -16.53 -17.17
CA ARG A 116 2.28 -16.54 -18.60
C ARG A 116 3.71 -16.06 -18.84
N TYR A 117 4.14 -14.99 -18.17
CA TYR A 117 5.50 -14.47 -18.27
C TYR A 117 6.52 -15.52 -17.86
N ASN A 118 6.31 -16.19 -16.72
CA ASN A 118 7.23 -17.19 -16.20
C ASN A 118 7.34 -18.42 -17.12
N ASN A 119 6.21 -18.86 -17.70
CA ASN A 119 6.19 -19.94 -18.69
C ASN A 119 6.95 -19.53 -19.95
N LEU A 120 6.63 -18.37 -20.53
CA LEU A 120 7.25 -17.86 -21.75
C LEU A 120 8.76 -17.60 -21.56
N LEU A 121 9.17 -17.13 -20.38
CA LEU A 121 10.58 -16.94 -20.04
C LEU A 121 11.33 -18.28 -19.99
N THR A 122 10.69 -19.33 -19.49
CA THR A 122 11.24 -20.68 -19.46
C THR A 122 11.38 -21.24 -20.88
N GLU A 123 10.37 -21.04 -21.73
CA GLU A 123 10.42 -21.41 -23.14
C GLU A 123 11.52 -20.64 -23.89
N TYR A 124 11.61 -19.32 -23.68
CA TYR A 124 12.62 -18.45 -24.29
C TYR A 124 14.06 -18.92 -23.99
N LYS A 125 14.33 -19.33 -22.74
CA LYS A 125 15.65 -19.84 -22.33
C LYS A 125 16.03 -21.12 -23.07
N ASN A 126 15.05 -21.96 -23.39
CA ASN A 126 15.25 -23.27 -24.03
C ASN A 126 15.08 -23.24 -25.56
N ALA A 127 14.66 -22.11 -26.12
CA ALA A 127 14.31 -21.97 -27.52
C ALA A 127 15.49 -21.87 -28.48
N LYS A 128 15.25 -22.23 -29.74
CA LYS A 128 16.16 -22.01 -30.88
C LYS A 128 16.16 -20.52 -31.28
N SER A 129 17.22 -20.07 -31.95
CA SER A 129 17.41 -18.63 -32.26
C SER A 129 16.25 -18.01 -33.05
N SER A 130 15.62 -18.75 -33.97
CA SER A 130 14.52 -18.26 -34.80
C SER A 130 13.23 -17.95 -34.02
N SER A 131 12.93 -18.70 -32.95
CA SER A 131 11.73 -18.48 -32.14
C SER A 131 11.97 -17.52 -30.97
N ARG A 132 13.23 -17.32 -30.54
CA ARG A 132 13.58 -16.38 -29.46
C ARG A 132 13.14 -14.95 -29.75
N GLN A 133 13.23 -14.49 -30.99
CA GLN A 133 12.87 -13.10 -31.30
C GLN A 133 11.37 -12.84 -31.09
N VAL A 134 10.52 -13.78 -31.51
CA VAL A 134 9.07 -13.70 -31.29
C VAL A 134 8.75 -13.74 -29.78
N MET A 135 9.35 -14.69 -29.06
CA MET A 135 9.17 -14.79 -27.60
C MET A 135 9.67 -13.56 -26.84
N ALA A 136 10.75 -12.92 -27.28
CA ALA A 136 11.23 -11.68 -26.67
C ALA A 136 10.23 -10.53 -26.85
N MET A 137 9.60 -10.42 -28.02
CA MET A 137 8.54 -9.43 -28.25
C MET A 137 7.29 -9.70 -27.41
N GLU A 138 6.93 -10.97 -27.24
CA GLU A 138 5.80 -11.36 -26.39
C GLU A 138 6.07 -11.11 -24.90
N LEU A 139 7.30 -11.34 -24.42
CA LEU A 139 7.71 -11.00 -23.05
C LEU A 139 7.63 -9.49 -22.79
N ASP A 140 8.04 -8.68 -23.76
CA ASP A 140 7.97 -7.21 -23.68
C ASP A 140 6.50 -6.74 -23.60
N LYS A 141 5.64 -7.29 -24.48
CA LYS A 141 4.19 -7.02 -24.44
C LYS A 141 3.56 -7.39 -23.09
N ILE A 142 3.92 -8.55 -22.53
CA ILE A 142 3.42 -8.97 -21.20
C ILE A 142 3.89 -8.00 -20.11
N SER A 143 5.14 -7.51 -20.19
CA SER A 143 5.66 -6.52 -19.25
C SER A 143 4.87 -5.20 -19.30
N ASP A 144 4.55 -4.72 -20.50
CA ASP A 144 3.75 -3.51 -20.71
C ASP A 144 2.31 -3.68 -20.19
N ASP A 145 1.67 -4.81 -20.51
CA ASP A 145 0.32 -5.11 -20.04
C ASP A 145 0.28 -5.23 -18.49
N ARG A 146 1.32 -5.82 -17.87
CA ARG A 146 1.46 -5.90 -16.41
C ARG A 146 1.57 -4.51 -15.78
N LEU A 147 2.36 -3.63 -16.38
CA LEU A 147 2.51 -2.26 -15.90
C LEU A 147 1.19 -1.46 -16.00
N ALA A 148 0.45 -1.64 -17.09
CA ALA A 148 -0.85 -1.00 -17.28
C ALA A 148 -1.86 -1.46 -16.23
N LEU A 149 -1.98 -2.77 -16.00
CA LEU A 149 -2.87 -3.33 -14.98
C LEU A 149 -2.46 -2.93 -13.56
N TYR A 150 -1.16 -2.86 -13.26
CA TYR A 150 -0.68 -2.38 -11.96
C TYR A 150 -1.03 -0.89 -11.72
N LYS A 151 -0.88 -0.05 -12.75
CA LYS A 151 -1.32 1.35 -12.69
C LYS A 151 -2.83 1.44 -12.49
N ALA A 152 -3.63 0.61 -13.16
CA ALA A 152 -5.07 0.55 -12.98
C ALA A 152 -5.44 0.16 -11.54
N TYR A 153 -4.80 -0.87 -10.97
CA TYR A 153 -4.99 -1.30 -9.58
C TYR A 153 -4.71 -0.17 -8.58
N THR A 154 -3.55 0.48 -8.70
CA THR A 154 -3.20 1.60 -7.80
C THR A 154 -4.12 2.81 -7.98
N ASN A 155 -4.61 3.05 -9.20
CA ASN A 155 -5.54 4.14 -9.49
C ASN A 155 -6.91 3.96 -8.80
N ILE A 156 -7.38 2.71 -8.65
CA ILE A 156 -8.63 2.39 -7.93
C ILE A 156 -8.63 3.04 -6.55
N TYR A 157 -7.63 2.74 -5.71
CA TYR A 157 -7.61 3.26 -4.35
C TYR A 157 -7.08 4.68 -4.22
N ARG A 158 -6.24 5.12 -5.16
CA ARG A 158 -5.70 6.48 -5.16
C ARG A 158 -6.77 7.53 -5.48
N ASN A 159 -7.56 7.29 -6.52
CA ASN A 159 -8.50 8.28 -7.07
C ASN A 159 -9.97 7.83 -6.98
N GLY A 160 -10.24 6.55 -6.72
CA GLY A 160 -11.60 6.01 -6.70
C GLY A 160 -12.48 6.55 -5.58
N LYS A 161 -11.92 7.06 -4.47
CA LYS A 161 -12.72 7.73 -3.42
C LYS A 161 -13.37 9.02 -3.94
N SER A 162 -12.62 9.82 -4.70
CA SER A 162 -13.07 11.12 -5.20
C SER A 162 -13.82 11.05 -6.53
N ASP A 163 -13.45 10.11 -7.41
CA ASP A 163 -13.98 10.04 -8.77
C ASP A 163 -14.15 8.59 -9.25
N TRP A 164 -15.03 7.84 -8.57
CA TRP A 164 -15.20 6.42 -8.85
C TRP A 164 -15.68 6.14 -10.27
N ALA A 165 -16.59 6.96 -10.81
CA ALA A 165 -17.20 6.71 -12.11
C ALA A 165 -16.16 6.73 -13.25
N ASN A 166 -15.26 7.72 -13.25
CA ASN A 166 -14.21 7.80 -14.26
C ASN A 166 -13.15 6.72 -14.04
N VAL A 167 -12.70 6.52 -12.80
CA VAL A 167 -11.71 5.48 -12.47
C VAL A 167 -12.21 4.09 -12.87
N LYS A 168 -13.47 3.75 -12.55
CA LYS A 168 -14.10 2.49 -12.94
C LYS A 168 -14.08 2.30 -14.45
N ARG A 169 -14.52 3.32 -15.20
CA ARG A 169 -14.54 3.27 -16.67
C ARG A 169 -13.14 3.06 -17.26
N ASP A 170 -12.15 3.77 -16.74
CA ASP A 170 -10.78 3.70 -17.25
C ASP A 170 -10.13 2.34 -16.95
N VAL A 171 -10.39 1.78 -15.75
CA VAL A 171 -9.95 0.44 -15.37
C VAL A 171 -10.66 -0.63 -16.21
N ASP A 172 -11.98 -0.52 -16.39
CA ASP A 172 -12.74 -1.44 -17.25
C ASP A 172 -12.25 -1.41 -18.71
N ASN A 173 -11.90 -0.22 -19.23
CA ASN A 173 -11.30 -0.09 -20.55
C ASN A 173 -9.93 -0.77 -20.62
N THR A 174 -9.09 -0.56 -19.61
CA THR A 174 -7.77 -1.22 -19.52
C THR A 174 -7.92 -2.74 -19.52
N LEU A 175 -8.84 -3.28 -18.71
CA LEU A 175 -9.15 -4.71 -18.66
C LEU A 175 -9.69 -5.23 -20.01
N ARG A 176 -10.55 -4.47 -20.68
CA ARG A 176 -11.07 -4.83 -22.01
C ARG A 176 -9.98 -4.86 -23.08
N GLU A 177 -9.09 -3.87 -23.09
CA GLU A 177 -7.96 -3.81 -24.02
C GLU A 177 -7.02 -4.99 -23.80
N TYR A 178 -6.70 -5.29 -22.55
CA TYR A 178 -5.93 -6.48 -22.17
C TYR A 178 -6.60 -7.77 -22.68
N ARG A 179 -7.90 -7.95 -22.44
CA ARG A 179 -8.63 -9.16 -22.88
C ARG A 179 -8.79 -9.29 -24.39
N LYS A 180 -8.81 -8.19 -25.14
CA LYS A 180 -8.86 -8.25 -26.61
C LYS A 180 -7.53 -8.68 -27.24
N LYS A 181 -6.42 -8.41 -26.55
CA LYS A 181 -5.05 -8.68 -27.02
C LYS A 181 -4.59 -10.12 -26.75
N ASN A 182 -5.37 -10.90 -25.99
CA ASN A 182 -5.10 -12.25 -25.51
C ASN A 182 -6.19 -13.21 -25.97
#